data_AF-A0A9Q9B621-F1
#
_entry.id   AF-A0A9Q9B621-F1
#
_cell.length_a   1.000
_cell.length_b   1.000
_cell.length_c   1.000
_cell.angle_alpha   90.00
_cell.angle_beta   90.00
_cell.angle_gamma   90.00
#
_symmetry.space_group_name_H-M   'P 1'
#
loop_
_entity.id
_entity.type
_entity.pdbx_description
1 polymer ?
#
loop_
_entity_poly.entity_id
_entity_poly.type
_entity_poly.pdbx_seq_one_letter_code
_entity_poly.pdbx_strand_id
1 'polypeptide(L)'
;MNKDITVDELRSKYIEFFKSKNHVEISGRSLIPENDPTVLFTTAGMHPLVPYLMGEPHPAGTRLTDVQKCVRTGDIDDVGDASHLTFFEMLGNWSLGDYFKKESISYSFEFLTDEKYLGIPVDKLSFTVFEGNENAPRDEESASIWESLGVSRDKIFFLPKEDNWWGPAGETGPCGPDTEIFIDTGKKACCDKCGPGCSCGKYVEIWNNVFMQYHKNKDGSYSPLTRKCVDTGMGVERTVAMLQGKPSVYNTEAFTSIIKSIEDLSGVKYGDNEKTDASIRIIADHIRTACFILGDPKTTLPSNIGAGYVLRRIIRRAVRHGKKLGIDGNFLSVPAAAVIAQNSNFYTELKDNETLILTELKAEEDKFLETLKKGEAEFEKMLPNLLKNPKKIIPGRMAFKLYDTYGFPIELTEELASESGLTVNREEFDEAFKKHQELSRAGSEQVFKGGLADHSEQTTAYHTATHLLHKALRVVLGDHVQQKGSNITAERLRFDFSHPEPMTEAEKKEVERLVNEAIKADLPVTMEVMPLDEAKKIGAMALFGEKYEDVVKVYKIGDFSTEVCGGPHVEKTGVLGNFVIKKEQSSSSGVRRIRAVLEH
;
A
#
# COMPACT_ATOMS: atom_id res chain seq x y z
N MET A 1 -27.74 -12.08 -20.37
CA MET A 1 -26.70 -11.07 -20.18
C MET A 1 -25.63 -11.30 -21.24
N ASN A 2 -24.94 -10.25 -21.68
CA ASN A 2 -23.93 -10.30 -22.73
C ASN A 2 -22.76 -11.20 -22.28
N LYS A 3 -22.73 -12.44 -22.78
CA LYS A 3 -21.82 -13.49 -22.27
C LYS A 3 -20.37 -13.33 -22.73
N ASP A 4 -20.14 -12.46 -23.70
CA ASP A 4 -18.85 -12.31 -24.37
C ASP A 4 -18.16 -10.98 -24.06
N ILE A 5 -18.77 -10.13 -23.20
CA ILE A 5 -18.18 -8.84 -22.84
C ILE A 5 -16.84 -9.04 -22.13
N THR A 6 -15.82 -8.36 -22.62
CA THR A 6 -14.48 -8.34 -22.00
C THR A 6 -14.30 -7.13 -21.08
N VAL A 7 -13.28 -7.20 -20.22
CA VAL A 7 -12.81 -6.09 -19.38
C VAL A 7 -12.56 -4.82 -20.21
N ASP A 8 -11.84 -4.92 -21.32
CA ASP A 8 -11.51 -3.78 -22.19
C ASP A 8 -12.75 -3.19 -22.85
N GLU A 9 -13.70 -4.03 -23.27
CA GLU A 9 -14.98 -3.58 -23.82
C GLU A 9 -15.84 -2.88 -22.76
N LEU A 10 -15.88 -3.39 -21.51
CA LEU A 10 -16.62 -2.73 -20.43
C LEU A 10 -16.03 -1.34 -20.15
N ARG A 11 -14.71 -1.22 -20.00
CA ARG A 11 -14.03 0.07 -19.81
C ARG A 11 -14.37 1.04 -20.95
N SER A 12 -14.20 0.59 -22.19
CA SER A 12 -14.42 1.44 -23.38
C SER A 12 -15.87 1.88 -23.49
N LYS A 13 -16.84 0.97 -23.30
CA LYS A 13 -18.27 1.30 -23.32
C LYS A 13 -18.64 2.30 -22.23
N TYR A 14 -18.09 2.14 -21.03
CA TYR A 14 -18.35 3.05 -19.91
C TYR A 14 -17.84 4.47 -20.20
N ILE A 15 -16.58 4.59 -20.59
CA ILE A 15 -15.95 5.88 -20.90
C ILE A 15 -16.69 6.59 -22.04
N GLU A 16 -16.96 5.89 -23.15
CA GLU A 16 -17.67 6.48 -24.29
C GLU A 16 -19.13 6.83 -23.96
N PHE A 17 -19.79 6.06 -23.09
CA PHE A 17 -21.10 6.42 -22.57
C PHE A 17 -21.05 7.74 -21.81
N PHE A 18 -20.15 7.91 -20.84
CA PHE A 18 -20.09 9.13 -20.04
C PHE A 18 -19.58 10.34 -20.82
N LYS A 19 -18.70 10.16 -21.81
CA LYS A 19 -18.33 11.21 -22.78
C LYS A 19 -19.54 11.69 -23.57
N SER A 20 -20.45 10.79 -23.98
CA SER A 20 -21.71 11.16 -24.61
C SER A 20 -22.66 11.97 -23.69
N LYS A 21 -22.43 11.93 -22.37
CA LYS A 21 -23.12 12.74 -21.34
C LYS A 21 -22.31 13.99 -20.92
N ASN A 22 -21.34 14.39 -21.74
CA ASN A 22 -20.43 15.53 -21.52
C ASN A 22 -19.49 15.39 -20.31
N HIS A 23 -19.14 14.15 -19.93
CA HIS A 23 -18.04 13.95 -18.98
C HIS A 23 -16.70 14.00 -19.72
N VAL A 24 -15.69 14.52 -19.03
CA VAL A 24 -14.31 14.48 -19.51
C VAL A 24 -13.62 13.28 -18.87
N GLU A 25 -13.00 12.46 -19.72
CA GLU A 25 -12.14 11.38 -19.28
C GLU A 25 -10.89 11.98 -18.63
N ILE A 26 -10.66 11.67 -17.35
CA ILE A 26 -9.45 12.05 -16.63
C ILE A 26 -8.51 10.85 -16.55
N SER A 27 -7.21 11.10 -16.47
CA SER A 27 -6.21 10.03 -16.34
C SER A 27 -6.43 9.28 -15.03
N GLY A 28 -6.72 7.97 -15.08
CA GLY A 28 -6.77 7.11 -13.90
C GLY A 28 -5.47 7.23 -13.12
N ARG A 29 -5.56 7.63 -11.85
CA ARG A 29 -4.41 8.09 -11.06
C ARG A 29 -3.58 6.91 -10.56
N SER A 30 -2.34 7.23 -10.21
CA SER A 30 -1.40 6.35 -9.49
C SER A 30 -2.09 5.63 -8.32
N LEU A 31 -1.66 4.40 -8.05
CA LEU A 31 -2.02 3.66 -6.85
C LEU A 31 -1.51 4.34 -5.57
N ILE A 32 -0.56 5.26 -5.68
CA ILE A 32 0.04 5.99 -4.57
C ILE A 32 -0.63 7.38 -4.45
N PRO A 33 -1.38 7.63 -3.35
CA PRO A 33 -2.03 8.91 -3.10
C PRO A 33 -1.04 10.08 -3.05
N GLU A 34 -1.44 11.25 -3.58
CA GLU A 34 -0.62 12.49 -3.50
C GLU A 34 -0.98 13.35 -2.29
N ASN A 35 -2.28 13.38 -1.97
CA ASN A 35 -2.86 14.41 -1.12
C ASN A 35 -3.54 13.84 0.13
N ASP A 36 -3.31 12.57 0.45
CA ASP A 36 -3.89 11.92 1.62
C ASP A 36 -2.84 11.08 2.37
N PRO A 37 -2.31 11.59 3.50
CA PRO A 37 -1.33 10.88 4.30
C PRO A 37 -1.95 9.77 5.18
N THR A 38 -3.29 9.64 5.20
CA THR A 38 -3.99 8.68 6.07
C THR A 38 -4.13 7.30 5.42
N VAL A 39 -3.99 7.22 4.09
CA VAL A 39 -4.08 5.98 3.33
C VAL A 39 -2.75 5.66 2.61
N LEU A 40 -2.43 4.36 2.51
CA LEU A 40 -1.20 3.90 1.85
C LEU A 40 -1.36 3.73 0.34
N PHE A 41 -2.58 3.43 -0.11
CA PHE A 41 -2.93 3.24 -1.51
C PHE A 41 -4.26 3.92 -1.82
N THR A 42 -4.49 4.22 -3.10
CA THR A 42 -5.80 4.61 -3.61
C THR A 42 -6.76 3.43 -3.46
N THR A 43 -7.80 3.57 -2.63
CA THR A 43 -8.77 2.48 -2.33
C THR A 43 -10.12 2.66 -3.03
N ALA A 44 -10.34 3.83 -3.67
CA ALA A 44 -11.58 4.16 -4.37
C ALA A 44 -11.32 5.23 -5.45
N GLY A 45 -12.20 5.27 -6.45
CA GLY A 45 -12.21 6.26 -7.54
C GLY A 45 -12.19 7.71 -7.06
N MET A 46 -12.87 8.01 -5.95
CA MET A 46 -12.96 9.37 -5.43
C MET A 46 -11.73 9.89 -4.70
N HIS A 47 -10.79 9.02 -4.27
CA HIS A 47 -9.64 9.45 -3.46
C HIS A 47 -8.81 10.57 -4.11
N PRO A 48 -8.44 10.48 -5.40
CA PRO A 48 -7.75 11.56 -6.10
C PRO A 48 -8.61 12.82 -6.29
N LEU A 49 -9.93 12.72 -6.08
CA LEU A 49 -10.89 13.77 -6.32
C LEU A 49 -11.38 14.49 -5.06
N VAL A 50 -10.96 14.04 -3.87
CA VAL A 50 -11.36 14.60 -2.58
C VAL A 50 -11.27 16.14 -2.52
N PRO A 51 -10.17 16.81 -2.95
CA PRO A 51 -10.09 18.27 -2.91
C PRO A 51 -11.21 18.96 -3.73
N TYR A 52 -11.58 18.38 -4.87
CA TYR A 52 -12.59 18.97 -5.76
C TYR A 52 -14.01 18.69 -5.27
N LEU A 53 -14.23 17.51 -4.67
CA LEU A 53 -15.46 17.18 -3.96
C LEU A 53 -15.67 18.09 -2.75
N MET A 54 -14.59 18.57 -2.12
CA MET A 54 -14.59 19.51 -1.00
C MET A 54 -14.87 20.97 -1.39
N GLY A 55 -14.81 21.31 -2.68
CA GLY A 55 -15.09 22.68 -3.12
C GLY A 55 -14.12 23.22 -4.17
N GLU A 56 -12.95 22.62 -4.34
CA GLU A 56 -11.98 23.12 -5.31
C GLU A 56 -12.47 22.92 -6.75
N PRO A 57 -12.16 23.84 -7.68
CA PRO A 57 -12.45 23.63 -9.09
C PRO A 57 -11.48 22.60 -9.70
N HIS A 58 -12.00 21.61 -10.42
CA HIS A 58 -11.17 20.68 -11.17
C HIS A 58 -10.82 21.27 -12.55
N PRO A 59 -9.56 21.18 -13.03
CA PRO A 59 -9.14 21.79 -14.30
C PRO A 59 -9.87 21.25 -15.54
N ALA A 60 -10.34 20.00 -15.49
CA ALA A 60 -11.12 19.39 -16.57
C ALA A 60 -12.64 19.68 -16.52
N GLY A 61 -13.12 20.51 -15.57
CA GLY A 61 -14.52 20.87 -15.44
C GLY A 61 -15.27 20.11 -14.35
N THR A 62 -16.60 20.07 -14.43
CA THR A 62 -17.49 19.61 -13.35
C THR A 62 -18.06 18.20 -13.55
N ARG A 63 -17.82 17.58 -14.71
CA ARG A 63 -18.27 16.21 -15.05
C ARG A 63 -17.07 15.38 -15.46
N LEU A 64 -16.71 14.39 -14.67
CA LEU A 64 -15.48 13.61 -14.85
C LEU A 64 -15.77 12.12 -14.94
N THR A 65 -14.97 11.36 -15.65
CA THR A 65 -15.03 9.89 -15.66
C THR A 65 -13.65 9.28 -15.82
N ASP A 66 -13.40 8.10 -15.24
CA ASP A 66 -12.15 7.37 -15.43
C ASP A 66 -12.29 5.86 -15.16
N VAL A 67 -11.14 5.17 -15.28
CA VAL A 67 -10.89 3.84 -14.75
C VAL A 67 -9.82 3.96 -13.66
N GLN A 68 -10.21 3.91 -12.39
CA GLN A 68 -9.28 4.03 -11.27
C GLN A 68 -8.77 2.67 -10.81
N LYS A 69 -7.44 2.52 -10.80
CA LYS A 69 -6.74 1.42 -10.13
C LYS A 69 -6.93 1.52 -8.62
N CYS A 70 -7.42 0.48 -7.96
CA CYS A 70 -7.62 0.45 -6.52
C CYS A 70 -6.84 -0.69 -5.87
N VAL A 71 -6.26 -0.43 -4.69
CA VAL A 71 -5.74 -1.48 -3.80
C VAL A 71 -6.45 -1.41 -2.45
N ARG A 72 -7.02 -2.52 -2.01
CA ARG A 72 -7.64 -2.69 -0.68
C ARG A 72 -7.03 -3.88 0.03
N THR A 73 -6.71 -3.71 1.31
CA THR A 73 -6.11 -4.77 2.14
C THR A 73 -6.87 -5.03 3.44
N GLY A 74 -8.02 -4.36 3.65
CA GLY A 74 -8.90 -4.65 4.78
C GLY A 74 -9.42 -6.08 4.74
N ASP A 75 -9.81 -6.55 3.55
CA ASP A 75 -10.40 -7.87 3.32
C ASP A 75 -9.37 -8.84 2.71
N ILE A 76 -8.08 -8.62 2.98
CA ILE A 76 -7.00 -9.45 2.40
C ILE A 76 -7.14 -10.94 2.79
N ASP A 77 -7.79 -11.24 3.91
CA ASP A 77 -7.98 -12.60 4.38
C ASP A 77 -9.15 -13.33 3.67
N ASP A 78 -10.07 -12.58 3.06
CA ASP A 78 -11.16 -13.12 2.23
C ASP A 78 -10.71 -13.42 0.79
N VAL A 79 -9.56 -12.88 0.38
CA VAL A 79 -8.96 -13.19 -0.93
C VAL A 79 -8.67 -14.67 -1.04
N GLY A 80 -9.10 -15.26 -2.16
CA GLY A 80 -9.15 -16.71 -2.38
C GLY A 80 -10.59 -17.24 -2.45
N ASP A 81 -11.57 -16.45 -2.04
CA ASP A 81 -12.98 -16.74 -2.28
C ASP A 81 -13.38 -16.49 -3.75
N ALA A 82 -14.68 -16.36 -4.04
CA ALA A 82 -15.15 -16.18 -5.41
C ALA A 82 -15.02 -14.74 -5.95
N SER A 83 -14.79 -13.71 -5.12
CA SER A 83 -15.03 -12.32 -5.51
C SER A 83 -14.13 -11.23 -4.91
N HIS A 84 -13.38 -11.52 -3.84
CA HIS A 84 -12.50 -10.54 -3.19
C HIS A 84 -11.15 -10.46 -3.91
N LEU A 85 -10.69 -9.24 -4.09
CA LEU A 85 -9.42 -8.92 -4.74
C LEU A 85 -8.68 -7.86 -3.92
N THR A 86 -7.36 -7.98 -3.84
CA THR A 86 -6.54 -6.89 -3.28
C THR A 86 -6.38 -5.75 -4.27
N PHE A 87 -6.26 -6.06 -5.57
CA PHE A 87 -6.26 -5.08 -6.66
C PHE A 87 -7.49 -5.28 -7.54
N PHE A 88 -8.19 -4.20 -7.81
CA PHE A 88 -9.31 -4.19 -8.72
C PHE A 88 -9.44 -2.83 -9.37
N GLU A 89 -10.24 -2.77 -10.43
CA GLU A 89 -10.49 -1.54 -11.15
C GLU A 89 -11.89 -1.03 -10.85
N MET A 90 -11.96 0.27 -10.61
CA MET A 90 -13.21 0.97 -10.32
C MET A 90 -13.47 1.97 -11.43
N LEU A 91 -14.50 1.71 -12.23
CA LEU A 91 -15.04 2.68 -13.16
C LEU A 91 -15.81 3.74 -12.38
N GLY A 92 -15.50 5.00 -12.62
CA GLY A 92 -16.11 6.11 -11.89
C GLY A 92 -16.60 7.20 -12.81
N ASN A 93 -17.70 7.83 -12.41
CA ASN A 93 -18.16 9.12 -12.91
C ASN A 93 -18.52 10.05 -11.75
N TRP A 94 -18.18 11.33 -11.92
CA TRP A 94 -18.36 12.35 -10.89
C TRP A 94 -19.11 13.56 -11.41
N SER A 95 -20.02 14.05 -10.57
CA SER A 95 -20.61 15.38 -10.67
C SER A 95 -20.05 16.24 -9.55
N LEU A 96 -19.32 17.28 -9.92
CA LEU A 96 -18.76 18.25 -8.98
C LEU A 96 -19.70 19.46 -8.87
N GLY A 97 -20.95 19.24 -8.48
CA GLY A 97 -21.96 20.32 -8.33
C GLY A 97 -22.79 20.62 -9.58
N ASP A 98 -22.82 19.73 -10.57
CA ASP A 98 -23.48 19.98 -11.86
C ASP A 98 -24.84 19.27 -11.99
N TYR A 99 -24.88 17.96 -11.76
CA TYR A 99 -26.09 17.15 -11.65
C TYR A 99 -26.11 16.36 -10.34
N PHE A 100 -27.26 15.74 -10.00
CA PHE A 100 -27.41 14.98 -8.76
C PHE A 100 -28.14 13.64 -8.98
N LYS A 101 -29.00 13.22 -8.04
CA LYS A 101 -29.67 11.91 -8.03
C LYS A 101 -30.40 11.57 -9.32
N LYS A 102 -31.24 12.47 -9.83
CA LYS A 102 -32.09 12.18 -10.99
C LYS A 102 -31.26 11.78 -12.21
N GLU A 103 -30.29 12.59 -12.59
CA GLU A 103 -29.42 12.32 -13.73
C GLU A 103 -28.49 11.14 -13.44
N SER A 104 -27.89 11.07 -12.25
CA SER A 104 -26.97 9.99 -11.85
C SER A 104 -27.64 8.61 -11.98
N ILE A 105 -28.82 8.45 -11.38
CA ILE A 105 -29.59 7.21 -11.41
C ILE A 105 -30.07 6.90 -12.85
N SER A 106 -30.53 7.91 -13.59
CA SER A 106 -30.98 7.72 -14.98
C SER A 106 -29.84 7.27 -15.90
N TYR A 107 -28.63 7.83 -15.74
CA TYR A 107 -27.46 7.42 -16.50
C TYR A 107 -27.02 6.00 -16.13
N SER A 108 -27.03 5.66 -14.84
CA SER A 108 -26.72 4.28 -14.42
C SER A 108 -27.72 3.28 -14.99
N PHE A 109 -29.02 3.59 -14.95
CA PHE A 109 -30.06 2.74 -15.52
C PHE A 109 -29.89 2.57 -17.04
N GLU A 110 -29.66 3.66 -17.77
CA GLU A 110 -29.45 3.64 -19.23
C GLU A 110 -28.24 2.77 -19.60
N PHE A 111 -27.10 2.96 -18.94
CA PHE A 111 -25.89 2.19 -19.22
C PHE A 111 -26.09 0.68 -18.97
N LEU A 112 -26.80 0.33 -17.89
CA LEU A 112 -27.04 -1.06 -17.52
C LEU A 112 -28.05 -1.75 -18.45
N THR A 113 -29.12 -1.07 -18.84
CA THR A 113 -30.31 -1.72 -19.42
C THR A 113 -30.44 -1.55 -20.93
N ASP A 114 -29.88 -0.49 -21.52
CA ASP A 114 -29.94 -0.28 -22.96
C ASP A 114 -29.08 -1.33 -23.69
N GLU A 115 -29.64 -1.96 -24.72
CA GLU A 115 -29.01 -3.00 -25.53
C GLU A 115 -27.73 -2.52 -26.24
N LYS A 116 -27.61 -1.21 -26.49
CA LYS A 116 -26.40 -0.60 -27.04
C LYS A 116 -25.20 -0.75 -26.10
N TYR A 117 -25.45 -0.75 -24.79
CA TYR A 117 -24.42 -0.81 -23.75
C TYR A 117 -24.34 -2.22 -23.16
N LEU A 118 -24.96 -2.47 -22.00
CA LEU A 118 -24.87 -3.76 -21.31
C LEU A 118 -26.11 -4.65 -21.49
N GLY A 119 -27.27 -4.08 -21.83
CA GLY A 119 -28.49 -4.85 -22.11
C GLY A 119 -28.91 -5.80 -20.98
N ILE A 120 -28.70 -5.41 -19.72
CA ILE A 120 -29.07 -6.23 -18.56
C ILE A 120 -30.60 -6.17 -18.40
N PRO A 121 -31.29 -7.33 -18.36
CA PRO A 121 -32.72 -7.35 -18.10
C PRO A 121 -33.04 -6.73 -16.73
N VAL A 122 -34.03 -5.84 -16.68
CA VAL A 122 -34.41 -5.11 -15.45
C VAL A 122 -34.81 -6.06 -14.31
N ASP A 123 -35.41 -7.22 -14.61
CA ASP A 123 -35.80 -8.23 -13.63
C ASP A 123 -34.61 -8.90 -12.91
N LYS A 124 -33.40 -8.79 -13.49
CA LYS A 124 -32.15 -9.24 -12.89
C LYS A 124 -31.50 -8.23 -11.97
N LEU A 125 -31.94 -6.96 -12.02
CA LEU A 125 -31.40 -5.91 -11.18
C LEU A 125 -32.20 -5.79 -9.88
N SER A 126 -31.51 -5.37 -8.82
CA SER A 126 -32.11 -4.99 -7.54
C SER A 126 -31.31 -3.80 -7.01
N PHE A 127 -31.98 -2.91 -6.29
CA PHE A 127 -31.44 -1.62 -5.91
C PHE A 127 -31.61 -1.44 -4.41
N THR A 128 -30.60 -0.88 -3.75
CA THR A 128 -30.67 -0.52 -2.34
C THR A 128 -30.69 1.00 -2.19
N VAL A 129 -31.34 1.48 -1.15
CA VAL A 129 -31.44 2.91 -0.80
C VAL A 129 -31.46 3.06 0.71
N PHE A 130 -31.01 4.21 1.21
CA PHE A 130 -30.91 4.45 2.65
C PHE A 130 -32.28 4.45 3.36
N GLU A 131 -32.44 3.63 4.41
CA GLU A 131 -33.69 3.49 5.17
C GLU A 131 -34.02 4.66 6.09
N GLY A 132 -33.05 5.56 6.31
CA GLY A 132 -33.18 6.67 7.25
C GLY A 132 -32.67 6.32 8.64
N ASN A 133 -32.29 7.33 9.40
CA ASN A 133 -32.00 7.22 10.83
C ASN A 133 -32.30 8.54 11.54
N GLU A 134 -31.86 8.67 12.79
CA GLU A 134 -32.01 9.89 13.59
C GLU A 134 -31.31 11.13 13.02
N ASN A 135 -30.31 10.95 12.15
CA ASN A 135 -29.48 12.02 11.59
C ASN A 135 -29.86 12.42 10.16
N ALA A 136 -30.50 11.54 9.40
CA ALA A 136 -30.88 11.79 8.02
C ALA A 136 -32.16 11.04 7.64
N PRO A 137 -33.03 11.66 6.81
CA PRO A 137 -34.28 11.04 6.39
C PRO A 137 -34.04 9.83 5.48
N ARG A 138 -35.04 8.97 5.41
CA ARG A 138 -35.14 7.88 4.43
C ARG A 138 -35.03 8.42 3.00
N ASP A 139 -34.29 7.74 2.15
CA ASP A 139 -34.06 8.17 0.76
C ASP A 139 -35.19 7.75 -0.20
N GLU A 140 -36.37 8.33 0.02
CA GLU A 140 -37.53 8.12 -0.87
C GLU A 140 -37.33 8.78 -2.26
N GLU A 141 -36.43 9.75 -2.38
CA GLU A 141 -36.12 10.43 -3.64
C GLU A 141 -35.47 9.45 -4.62
N SER A 142 -34.39 8.78 -4.22
CA SER A 142 -33.71 7.79 -5.06
C SER A 142 -34.64 6.63 -5.43
N ALA A 143 -35.44 6.14 -4.47
CA ALA A 143 -36.43 5.10 -4.72
C ALA A 143 -37.47 5.51 -5.78
N SER A 144 -38.01 6.73 -5.67
CA SER A 144 -38.99 7.25 -6.63
C SER A 144 -38.40 7.42 -8.03
N ILE A 145 -37.11 7.77 -8.14
CA ILE A 145 -36.43 7.89 -9.43
C ILE A 145 -36.30 6.50 -10.08
N TRP A 146 -35.87 5.47 -9.34
CA TRP A 146 -35.82 4.10 -9.86
C TRP A 146 -37.20 3.61 -10.35
N GLU A 147 -38.26 3.86 -9.58
CA GLU A 147 -39.63 3.51 -9.97
C GLU A 147 -40.06 4.22 -11.26
N SER A 148 -39.71 5.50 -11.41
CA SER A 148 -40.02 6.28 -12.61
C SER A 148 -39.34 5.75 -13.88
N LEU A 149 -38.25 4.98 -13.73
CA LEU A 149 -37.51 4.32 -14.81
C LEU A 149 -38.07 2.91 -15.12
N GLY A 150 -39.14 2.49 -14.44
CA GLY A 150 -39.80 1.19 -14.66
C GLY A 150 -39.30 0.07 -13.75
N VAL A 151 -38.52 0.38 -12.72
CA VAL A 151 -38.15 -0.60 -11.68
C VAL A 151 -39.34 -0.87 -10.78
N SER A 152 -39.66 -2.15 -10.54
CA SER A 152 -40.74 -2.53 -9.62
C SER A 152 -40.35 -2.30 -8.16
N ARG A 153 -41.30 -1.88 -7.32
CA ARG A 153 -41.05 -1.56 -5.89
C ARG A 153 -40.40 -2.73 -5.12
N ASP A 154 -40.76 -3.97 -5.43
CA ASP A 154 -40.20 -5.17 -4.78
C ASP A 154 -38.71 -5.42 -5.11
N LYS A 155 -38.14 -4.66 -6.05
CA LYS A 155 -36.72 -4.64 -6.38
C LYS A 155 -35.94 -3.53 -5.68
N ILE A 156 -36.61 -2.66 -4.92
CA ILE A 156 -36.00 -1.52 -4.22
C ILE A 156 -36.04 -1.79 -2.71
N PHE A 157 -34.87 -1.98 -2.13
CA PHE A 157 -34.68 -2.36 -0.74
C PHE A 157 -34.17 -1.17 0.06
N PHE A 158 -34.78 -0.94 1.23
CA PHE A 158 -34.27 0.07 2.15
C PHE A 158 -33.37 -0.62 3.16
N LEU A 159 -32.11 -0.22 3.21
CA LEU A 159 -31.10 -0.81 4.09
C LEU A 159 -30.54 0.22 5.07
N PRO A 160 -29.99 -0.23 6.22
CA PRO A 160 -29.46 0.64 7.25
C PRO A 160 -28.20 1.38 6.80
N LYS A 161 -27.67 2.22 7.71
CA LYS A 161 -26.51 3.08 7.46
C LYS A 161 -25.26 2.29 7.09
N GLU A 162 -25.11 1.09 7.63
CA GLU A 162 -23.94 0.23 7.39
C GLU A 162 -23.85 -0.22 5.92
N ASP A 163 -24.99 -0.26 5.22
CA ASP A 163 -25.08 -0.65 3.81
C ASP A 163 -25.25 0.57 2.89
N ASN A 164 -26.11 1.54 3.24
CA ASN A 164 -26.46 2.65 2.35
C ASN A 164 -26.10 4.05 2.91
N TRP A 165 -24.90 4.17 3.45
CA TRP A 165 -24.36 5.48 3.81
C TRP A 165 -22.85 5.55 3.65
N TRP A 166 -22.40 6.49 2.81
CA TRP A 166 -20.98 6.77 2.66
C TRP A 166 -20.56 7.92 3.59
N GLY A 167 -19.71 7.62 4.57
CA GLY A 167 -19.16 8.57 5.55
C GLY A 167 -17.78 9.08 5.12
N PRO A 168 -17.36 10.30 5.54
CA PRO A 168 -16.30 11.02 4.85
C PRO A 168 -14.98 10.25 4.79
N ALA A 169 -14.13 10.57 3.81
CA ALA A 169 -12.80 10.00 3.64
C ALA A 169 -11.88 10.16 4.89
N GLY A 170 -12.29 10.96 5.89
CA GLY A 170 -11.61 11.12 7.17
C GLY A 170 -12.59 11.25 8.34
N GLU A 171 -12.20 11.93 9.42
CA GLU A 171 -13.08 12.09 10.59
C GLU A 171 -14.28 13.01 10.31
N THR A 172 -14.07 14.00 9.43
CA THR A 172 -15.04 15.02 9.02
C THR A 172 -15.00 15.24 7.51
N GLY A 173 -16.11 15.69 6.93
CA GLY A 173 -16.16 16.03 5.50
C GLY A 173 -17.50 15.71 4.82
N PRO A 174 -17.57 15.91 3.50
CA PRO A 174 -18.70 15.51 2.65
C PRO A 174 -19.01 14.02 2.78
N CYS A 175 -20.30 13.73 2.88
CA CYS A 175 -20.86 12.40 3.07
C CYS A 175 -22.33 12.40 2.64
N GLY A 176 -22.95 11.22 2.61
CA GLY A 176 -24.38 11.12 2.36
C GLY A 176 -24.85 9.71 2.08
N PRO A 177 -26.16 9.56 1.81
CA PRO A 177 -26.72 8.29 1.40
C PRO A 177 -26.19 7.92 0.01
N ASP A 178 -26.25 6.64 -0.30
CA ASP A 178 -26.01 6.11 -1.61
C ASP A 178 -27.12 5.14 -2.03
N THR A 179 -27.10 4.80 -3.30
CA THR A 179 -27.92 3.71 -3.85
C THR A 179 -26.99 2.75 -4.55
N GLU A 180 -27.09 1.46 -4.22
CA GLU A 180 -26.27 0.43 -4.83
C GLU A 180 -27.10 -0.46 -5.75
N ILE A 181 -26.41 -1.06 -6.71
CA ILE A 181 -27.00 -1.82 -7.80
C ILE A 181 -26.46 -3.24 -7.76
N PHE A 182 -27.38 -4.20 -7.64
CA PHE A 182 -27.09 -5.62 -7.51
C PHE A 182 -27.60 -6.40 -8.71
N ILE A 183 -26.86 -7.44 -9.10
CA ILE A 183 -27.32 -8.49 -10.02
C ILE A 183 -27.76 -9.72 -9.23
N ASP A 184 -28.95 -10.25 -9.53
CA ASP A 184 -29.38 -11.58 -9.08
C ASP A 184 -28.68 -12.67 -9.89
N THR A 185 -27.81 -13.43 -9.21
CA THR A 185 -27.01 -14.52 -9.80
C THR A 185 -27.82 -15.74 -10.19
N GLY A 186 -29.10 -15.79 -9.81
CA GLY A 186 -29.98 -16.95 -9.98
C GLY A 186 -29.80 -18.02 -8.90
N LYS A 187 -28.89 -17.80 -7.94
CA LYS A 187 -28.75 -18.68 -6.76
C LYS A 187 -30.07 -18.74 -5.99
N LYS A 188 -30.38 -19.90 -5.40
CA LYS A 188 -31.54 -20.05 -4.52
C LYS A 188 -31.37 -19.17 -3.29
N ALA A 189 -32.47 -18.56 -2.84
CA ALA A 189 -32.49 -17.82 -1.58
C ALA A 189 -32.04 -18.74 -0.43
N CYS A 190 -31.17 -18.23 0.44
CA CYS A 190 -30.70 -18.99 1.61
C CYS A 190 -31.73 -19.00 2.76
N CYS A 191 -32.68 -18.07 2.75
CA CYS A 191 -33.75 -17.91 3.71
C CYS A 191 -34.86 -17.01 3.15
N ASP A 192 -35.99 -16.90 3.86
CA ASP A 192 -37.14 -16.08 3.44
C ASP A 192 -36.85 -14.58 3.35
N LYS A 193 -35.79 -14.11 4.03
CA LYS A 193 -35.36 -12.69 4.04
C LYS A 193 -34.16 -12.43 3.12
N CYS A 194 -33.86 -13.34 2.20
CA CYS A 194 -32.72 -13.19 1.29
C CYS A 194 -32.97 -12.04 0.30
N GLY A 195 -32.13 -11.02 0.35
CA GLY A 195 -32.14 -9.85 -0.54
C GLY A 195 -30.74 -9.26 -0.70
N PRO A 196 -30.60 -8.13 -1.40
CA PRO A 196 -29.41 -7.28 -1.29
C PRO A 196 -29.00 -7.03 0.17
N GLY A 197 -27.69 -7.01 0.45
CA GLY A 197 -27.13 -7.04 1.81
C GLY A 197 -26.91 -8.45 2.39
N CYS A 198 -27.41 -9.51 1.75
CA CYS A 198 -27.15 -10.88 2.18
C CYS A 198 -25.83 -11.45 1.60
N SER A 199 -24.94 -11.92 2.46
CA SER A 199 -23.64 -12.50 2.07
C SER A 199 -23.70 -13.88 1.38
N CYS A 200 -24.90 -14.39 1.05
CA CYS A 200 -25.04 -15.72 0.45
C CYS A 200 -24.62 -15.78 -1.03
N GLY A 201 -24.30 -14.66 -1.67
CA GLY A 201 -23.89 -14.58 -3.09
C GLY A 201 -25.04 -14.73 -4.09
N LYS A 202 -26.30 -14.60 -3.64
CA LYS A 202 -27.46 -14.49 -4.54
C LYS A 202 -27.51 -13.12 -5.21
N TYR A 203 -27.17 -12.07 -4.48
CA TYR A 203 -27.11 -10.70 -4.96
C TYR A 203 -25.65 -10.25 -4.91
N VAL A 204 -25.13 -9.78 -6.05
CA VAL A 204 -23.75 -9.27 -6.14
C VAL A 204 -23.82 -7.81 -6.54
N GLU A 205 -23.28 -6.95 -5.68
CA GLU A 205 -23.12 -5.53 -5.94
C GLU A 205 -22.13 -5.33 -7.09
N ILE A 206 -22.52 -4.53 -8.08
CA ILE A 206 -21.68 -4.20 -9.24
C ILE A 206 -21.37 -2.70 -9.34
N TRP A 207 -22.21 -1.83 -8.78
CA TRP A 207 -22.10 -0.39 -8.90
C TRP A 207 -22.81 0.32 -7.75
N ASN A 208 -22.24 1.42 -7.26
CA ASN A 208 -22.88 2.32 -6.31
C ASN A 208 -22.86 3.78 -6.78
N ASN A 209 -23.87 4.55 -6.34
CA ASN A 209 -24.00 5.98 -6.59
C ASN A 209 -24.12 6.71 -5.24
N VAL A 210 -23.03 7.37 -4.83
CA VAL A 210 -22.93 8.14 -3.59
C VAL A 210 -23.39 9.58 -3.81
N PHE A 211 -24.28 10.04 -2.95
CA PHE A 211 -24.89 11.36 -3.01
C PHE A 211 -24.39 12.25 -1.88
N MET A 212 -23.25 12.91 -2.09
CA MET A 212 -22.65 13.82 -1.11
C MET A 212 -23.52 15.06 -0.95
N GLN A 213 -24.32 15.10 0.12
CA GLN A 213 -25.23 16.20 0.43
C GLN A 213 -25.22 16.62 1.90
N TYR A 214 -24.39 15.97 2.72
CA TYR A 214 -24.17 16.33 4.11
C TYR A 214 -22.67 16.50 4.39
N HIS A 215 -22.34 17.32 5.37
CA HIS A 215 -21.02 17.44 5.95
C HIS A 215 -21.05 16.87 7.36
N LYS A 216 -20.20 15.89 7.65
CA LYS A 216 -20.01 15.37 9.01
C LYS A 216 -19.11 16.32 9.78
N ASN A 217 -19.64 16.88 10.85
CA ASN A 217 -18.95 17.81 11.74
C ASN A 217 -18.11 17.06 12.78
N LYS A 218 -17.18 17.78 13.44
CA LYS A 218 -16.28 17.20 14.45
C LYS A 218 -17.01 16.62 15.67
N ASP A 219 -18.18 17.15 15.98
CA ASP A 219 -19.04 16.68 17.07
C ASP A 219 -19.90 15.45 16.69
N GLY A 220 -19.74 14.94 15.46
CA GLY A 220 -20.49 13.81 14.92
C GLY A 220 -21.82 14.19 14.27
N SER A 221 -22.26 15.45 14.37
CA SER A 221 -23.49 15.93 13.72
C SER A 221 -23.33 16.06 12.21
N TYR A 222 -24.46 16.13 11.49
CA TYR A 222 -24.49 16.28 10.03
C TYR A 222 -25.16 17.60 9.64
N SER A 223 -24.50 18.40 8.82
CA SER A 223 -25.03 19.66 8.26
C SER A 223 -25.25 19.53 6.74
N PRO A 224 -26.31 20.10 6.16
CA PRO A 224 -26.52 20.05 4.71
C PRO A 224 -25.41 20.77 3.93
N LEU A 225 -24.97 20.19 2.81
CA LEU A 225 -24.05 20.83 1.87
C LEU A 225 -24.81 21.75 0.89
N THR A 226 -24.23 22.92 0.63
CA THR A 226 -24.69 23.85 -0.41
C THR A 226 -24.37 23.34 -1.82
N ARG A 227 -23.17 22.79 -2.00
CA ARG A 227 -22.73 22.12 -3.22
C ARG A 227 -22.88 20.61 -3.04
N LYS A 228 -23.79 20.01 -3.79
CA LYS A 228 -24.00 18.56 -3.79
C LYS A 228 -23.17 17.92 -4.88
N CYS A 229 -22.50 16.81 -4.56
CA CYS A 229 -21.68 16.08 -5.50
C CYS A 229 -22.19 14.65 -5.69
N VAL A 230 -21.89 14.07 -6.83
CA VAL A 230 -22.10 12.65 -7.11
C VAL A 230 -20.74 12.00 -7.25
N ASP A 231 -20.57 10.89 -6.56
CA ASP A 231 -19.48 9.94 -6.71
C ASP A 231 -20.07 8.58 -7.07
N THR A 232 -19.41 7.81 -7.91
CA THR A 232 -19.87 6.48 -8.30
C THR A 232 -18.69 5.53 -8.44
N GLY A 233 -18.93 4.24 -8.20
CA GLY A 233 -17.91 3.21 -8.33
C GLY A 233 -18.48 1.89 -8.85
N MET A 234 -18.13 1.52 -10.08
CA MET A 234 -18.45 0.21 -10.65
C MET A 234 -17.21 -0.69 -10.64
N GLY A 235 -17.31 -1.84 -9.98
CA GLY A 235 -16.21 -2.82 -9.95
C GLY A 235 -16.14 -3.59 -11.27
N VAL A 236 -15.04 -3.42 -12.02
CA VAL A 236 -14.87 -4.02 -13.36
C VAL A 236 -14.95 -5.54 -13.30
N GLU A 237 -14.16 -6.16 -12.43
CA GLU A 237 -14.03 -7.62 -12.36
C GLU A 237 -15.34 -8.31 -11.95
N ARG A 238 -16.05 -7.73 -10.97
CA ARG A 238 -17.37 -8.23 -10.55
C ARG A 238 -18.39 -8.09 -11.67
N THR A 239 -18.44 -6.93 -12.31
CA THR A 239 -19.39 -6.64 -13.39
C THR A 239 -19.20 -7.61 -14.55
N VAL A 240 -17.96 -7.78 -15.03
CA VAL A 240 -17.64 -8.72 -16.12
C VAL A 240 -18.01 -10.15 -15.74
N ALA A 241 -17.63 -10.61 -14.53
CA ALA A 241 -17.97 -11.96 -14.08
C ALA A 241 -19.49 -12.21 -14.08
N MET A 242 -20.28 -11.25 -13.61
CA MET A 242 -21.74 -11.37 -13.59
C MET A 242 -22.34 -11.36 -15.01
N LEU A 243 -21.88 -10.47 -15.88
CA LEU A 243 -22.37 -10.39 -17.27
C LEU A 243 -22.06 -11.66 -18.06
N GLN A 244 -20.87 -12.22 -17.88
CA GLN A 244 -20.45 -13.50 -18.47
C GLN A 244 -21.13 -14.72 -17.82
N GLY A 245 -21.79 -14.55 -16.67
CA GLY A 245 -22.38 -15.65 -15.89
C GLY A 245 -21.34 -16.59 -15.30
N LYS A 246 -20.15 -16.09 -14.96
CA LYS A 246 -19.06 -16.84 -14.35
C LYS A 246 -19.29 -16.98 -12.85
N PRO A 247 -18.88 -18.11 -12.24
CA PRO A 247 -19.09 -18.35 -10.81
C PRO A 247 -18.15 -17.53 -9.90
N SER A 248 -17.10 -16.93 -10.47
CA SER A 248 -16.11 -16.13 -9.76
C SER A 248 -15.43 -15.13 -10.70
N VAL A 249 -14.92 -14.04 -10.13
CA VAL A 249 -14.05 -13.07 -10.83
C VAL A 249 -12.82 -13.74 -11.46
N TYR A 250 -12.30 -14.78 -10.81
CA TYR A 250 -11.13 -15.54 -11.27
C TYR A 250 -11.40 -16.39 -12.52
N ASN A 251 -12.66 -16.57 -12.92
CA ASN A 251 -13.03 -17.30 -14.14
C ASN A 251 -13.19 -16.40 -15.37
N THR A 252 -12.88 -15.11 -15.22
CA THR A 252 -12.86 -14.13 -16.33
C THR A 252 -11.47 -14.07 -16.95
N GLU A 253 -11.40 -13.51 -18.16
CA GLU A 253 -10.16 -13.24 -18.87
C GLU A 253 -9.20 -12.33 -18.11
N ALA A 254 -9.67 -11.62 -17.06
CA ALA A 254 -8.83 -10.88 -16.15
C ALA A 254 -7.80 -11.76 -15.41
N PHE A 255 -8.08 -13.07 -15.25
CA PHE A 255 -7.24 -13.97 -14.47
C PHE A 255 -6.87 -15.28 -15.16
N THR A 256 -7.58 -15.69 -16.22
CA THR A 256 -7.37 -17.03 -16.80
C THR A 256 -5.95 -17.28 -17.29
N SER A 257 -5.25 -16.26 -17.81
CA SER A 257 -3.85 -16.40 -18.26
C SER A 257 -2.88 -16.58 -17.08
N ILE A 258 -3.11 -15.84 -16.00
CA ILE A 258 -2.33 -15.89 -14.76
C ILE A 258 -2.53 -17.24 -14.09
N ILE A 259 -3.78 -17.67 -13.92
CA ILE A 259 -4.14 -18.97 -13.37
C ILE A 259 -3.50 -20.09 -14.17
N LYS A 260 -3.58 -20.04 -15.51
CA LYS A 260 -2.98 -21.05 -16.37
C LYS A 260 -1.48 -21.20 -16.13
N SER A 261 -0.76 -20.08 -15.97
CA SER A 261 0.67 -20.11 -15.66
C SER A 261 0.98 -20.77 -14.31
N ILE A 262 0.10 -20.62 -13.32
CA ILE A 262 0.22 -21.24 -12.00
C ILE A 262 -0.09 -22.74 -12.08
N GLU A 263 -1.09 -23.14 -12.86
CA GLU A 263 -1.38 -24.56 -13.13
C GLU A 263 -0.18 -25.26 -13.78
N ASP A 264 0.45 -24.62 -14.77
CA ASP A 264 1.59 -25.19 -15.49
C ASP A 264 2.83 -25.35 -14.60
N LEU A 265 3.01 -24.45 -13.62
CA LEU A 265 4.10 -24.52 -12.63
C LEU A 265 3.85 -25.55 -11.52
N SER A 266 2.61 -25.64 -11.03
CA SER A 266 2.26 -26.49 -9.89
C SER A 266 1.87 -27.92 -10.30
N GLY A 267 1.44 -28.11 -11.55
CA GLY A 267 0.78 -29.34 -11.99
C GLY A 267 -0.63 -29.54 -11.41
N VAL A 268 -1.15 -28.56 -10.67
CA VAL A 268 -2.50 -28.58 -10.08
C VAL A 268 -3.47 -27.87 -11.00
N LYS A 269 -4.62 -28.48 -11.28
CA LYS A 269 -5.66 -27.88 -12.11
C LYS A 269 -6.64 -27.07 -11.27
N TYR A 270 -6.98 -25.89 -11.77
CA TYR A 270 -7.98 -25.01 -11.17
C TYR A 270 -9.40 -25.55 -11.44
N GLY A 271 -10.20 -25.65 -10.39
CA GLY A 271 -11.55 -26.22 -10.41
C GLY A 271 -11.64 -27.65 -9.89
N ASP A 272 -10.51 -28.33 -9.65
CA ASP A 272 -10.50 -29.72 -9.17
C ASP A 272 -10.69 -29.81 -7.65
N ASN A 273 -10.20 -28.84 -6.88
CA ASN A 273 -10.25 -28.86 -5.42
C ASN A 273 -10.27 -27.44 -4.82
N GLU A 274 -11.28 -27.13 -4.01
CA GLU A 274 -11.46 -25.78 -3.46
C GLU A 274 -10.27 -25.28 -2.61
N LYS A 275 -9.54 -26.17 -1.91
CA LYS A 275 -8.38 -25.74 -1.10
C LYS A 275 -7.20 -25.32 -1.97
N THR A 276 -6.97 -26.03 -3.07
CA THR A 276 -5.94 -25.66 -4.04
C THR A 276 -6.38 -24.47 -4.87
N ASP A 277 -7.65 -24.41 -5.24
CA ASP A 277 -8.24 -23.28 -5.97
C ASP A 277 -8.10 -21.98 -5.20
N ALA A 278 -8.40 -21.98 -3.90
CA ALA A 278 -8.18 -20.81 -3.04
C ALA A 278 -6.71 -20.36 -3.07
N SER A 279 -5.75 -21.31 -3.06
CA SER A 279 -4.32 -20.97 -3.15
C SER A 279 -3.94 -20.41 -4.52
N ILE A 280 -4.47 -20.98 -5.60
CA ILE A 280 -4.26 -20.47 -6.97
C ILE A 280 -4.80 -19.05 -7.11
N ARG A 281 -6.02 -18.79 -6.60
CA ARG A 281 -6.67 -17.48 -6.60
C ARG A 281 -5.87 -16.45 -5.81
N ILE A 282 -5.37 -16.80 -4.62
CA ILE A 282 -4.52 -15.92 -3.80
C ILE A 282 -3.25 -15.55 -4.55
N ILE A 283 -2.56 -16.52 -5.16
CA ILE A 283 -1.35 -16.24 -5.96
C ILE A 283 -1.69 -15.31 -7.13
N ALA A 284 -2.77 -15.61 -7.87
CA ALA A 284 -3.16 -14.84 -9.06
C ALA A 284 -3.57 -13.39 -8.74
N ASP A 285 -4.30 -13.17 -7.64
CA ASP A 285 -4.61 -11.83 -7.15
C ASP A 285 -3.35 -11.09 -6.70
N HIS A 286 -2.57 -11.69 -5.81
CA HIS A 286 -1.45 -11.03 -5.18
C HIS A 286 -0.32 -10.69 -6.16
N ILE A 287 -0.07 -11.55 -7.15
CA ILE A 287 0.91 -11.24 -8.19
C ILE A 287 0.42 -10.11 -9.10
N ARG A 288 -0.89 -10.07 -9.43
CA ARG A 288 -1.48 -8.94 -10.17
C ARG A 288 -1.29 -7.65 -9.40
N THR A 289 -1.64 -7.63 -8.12
CA THR A 289 -1.46 -6.46 -7.24
C THR A 289 0.00 -6.02 -7.14
N ALA A 290 0.93 -6.95 -6.95
CA ALA A 290 2.35 -6.63 -6.84
C ALA A 290 2.89 -6.03 -8.14
N CYS A 291 2.51 -6.56 -9.31
CA CYS A 291 2.89 -5.99 -10.61
C CYS A 291 2.37 -4.56 -10.78
N PHE A 292 1.12 -4.28 -10.41
CA PHE A 292 0.56 -2.94 -10.52
C PHE A 292 1.20 -1.94 -9.54
N ILE A 293 1.55 -2.35 -8.32
CA ILE A 293 2.25 -1.48 -7.36
C ILE A 293 3.68 -1.19 -7.83
N LEU A 294 4.42 -2.21 -8.27
CA LEU A 294 5.80 -2.07 -8.74
C LEU A 294 5.89 -1.30 -10.07
N GLY A 295 4.91 -1.50 -10.96
CA GLY A 295 4.82 -0.82 -12.23
C GLY A 295 4.25 0.60 -12.15
N ASP A 296 3.77 1.04 -10.98
CA ASP A 296 3.21 2.37 -10.82
C ASP A 296 4.29 3.45 -11.06
N PRO A 297 3.97 4.56 -11.75
CA PRO A 297 4.93 5.64 -12.03
C PRO A 297 5.58 6.26 -10.79
N LYS A 298 4.93 6.21 -9.62
CA LYS A 298 5.51 6.70 -8.36
C LYS A 298 6.32 5.66 -7.61
N THR A 299 6.23 4.41 -8.05
CA THR A 299 7.00 3.25 -7.60
C THR A 299 7.08 3.06 -6.08
N THR A 300 6.49 1.99 -5.59
CA THR A 300 6.71 1.52 -4.21
C THR A 300 7.50 0.23 -4.21
N LEU A 301 8.63 0.21 -3.51
CA LEU A 301 9.47 -0.98 -3.38
C LEU A 301 9.18 -1.76 -2.07
N PRO A 302 9.40 -3.09 -2.03
CA PRO A 302 9.21 -3.89 -0.82
C PRO A 302 10.04 -3.37 0.37
N SER A 303 9.38 -3.05 1.49
CA SER A 303 10.02 -2.43 2.66
C SER A 303 9.47 -2.98 3.99
N ASN A 304 9.97 -2.49 5.13
CA ASN A 304 9.45 -2.83 6.46
C ASN A 304 8.35 -1.88 6.96
N ILE A 305 8.00 -0.84 6.19
CA ILE A 305 7.07 0.22 6.62
C ILE A 305 6.11 0.64 5.51
N GLY A 306 4.94 1.15 5.90
CA GLY A 306 3.97 1.79 4.99
C GLY A 306 3.58 0.91 3.79
N ALA A 307 3.43 1.53 2.62
CA ALA A 307 3.03 0.85 1.39
C ALA A 307 4.01 -0.27 0.98
N GLY A 308 5.32 -0.08 1.23
CA GLY A 308 6.33 -1.10 0.94
C GLY A 308 6.20 -2.35 1.82
N TYR A 309 5.73 -2.21 3.06
CA TYR A 309 5.41 -3.34 3.92
C TYR A 309 4.22 -4.14 3.40
N VAL A 310 3.17 -3.45 2.92
CA VAL A 310 2.00 -4.09 2.32
C VAL A 310 2.39 -4.85 1.06
N LEU A 311 3.15 -4.24 0.15
CA LEU A 311 3.66 -4.91 -1.05
C LEU A 311 4.45 -6.17 -0.68
N ARG A 312 5.35 -6.06 0.29
CA ARG A 312 6.11 -7.20 0.80
C ARG A 312 5.18 -8.30 1.35
N ARG A 313 4.16 -7.97 2.14
CA ARG A 313 3.19 -8.93 2.68
C ARG A 313 2.50 -9.72 1.55
N ILE A 314 2.01 -9.01 0.54
CA ILE A 314 1.32 -9.59 -0.62
C ILE A 314 2.23 -10.57 -1.39
N ILE A 315 3.47 -10.15 -1.69
CA ILE A 315 4.46 -11.01 -2.37
C ILE A 315 4.73 -12.27 -1.55
N ARG A 316 5.00 -12.12 -0.25
CA ARG A 316 5.33 -13.26 0.63
C ARG A 316 4.18 -14.24 0.79
N ARG A 317 2.95 -13.74 0.88
CA ARG A 317 1.74 -14.58 0.93
C ARG A 317 1.58 -15.37 -0.37
N ALA A 318 1.82 -14.77 -1.54
CA ALA A 318 1.86 -15.50 -2.82
C ALA A 318 2.93 -16.61 -2.83
N VAL A 319 4.15 -16.33 -2.39
CA VAL A 319 5.24 -17.33 -2.32
C VAL A 319 4.86 -18.52 -1.43
N ARG A 320 4.27 -18.26 -0.25
CA ARG A 320 3.80 -19.31 0.66
C ARG A 320 2.75 -20.20 0.01
N HIS A 321 1.74 -19.61 -0.65
CA HIS A 321 0.73 -20.40 -1.34
C HIS A 321 1.32 -21.19 -2.53
N GLY A 322 2.34 -20.68 -3.21
CA GLY A 322 3.11 -21.44 -4.20
C GLY A 322 3.75 -22.68 -3.60
N LYS A 323 4.38 -22.57 -2.42
CA LYS A 323 4.93 -23.72 -1.69
C LYS A 323 3.87 -24.73 -1.28
N LYS A 324 2.69 -24.26 -0.85
CA LYS A 324 1.54 -25.10 -0.51
C LYS A 324 1.02 -25.91 -1.71
N LEU A 325 1.16 -25.38 -2.92
CA LEU A 325 0.85 -26.09 -4.17
C LEU A 325 1.98 -27.01 -4.66
N GLY A 326 3.10 -27.08 -3.93
CA GLY A 326 4.25 -27.91 -4.31
C GLY A 326 5.19 -27.27 -5.33
N ILE A 327 5.12 -25.94 -5.53
CA ILE A 327 6.03 -25.24 -6.44
C ILE A 327 7.40 -25.06 -5.76
N ASP A 328 8.44 -25.60 -6.41
CA ASP A 328 9.83 -25.51 -5.95
C ASP A 328 10.60 -24.34 -6.56
N GLY A 329 11.55 -23.79 -5.79
CA GLY A 329 12.33 -22.62 -6.20
C GLY A 329 11.50 -21.34 -6.37
N ASN A 330 12.02 -20.44 -7.22
CA ASN A 330 11.39 -19.19 -7.60
C ASN A 330 10.40 -19.41 -8.73
N PHE A 331 9.24 -18.77 -8.65
CA PHE A 331 8.22 -18.93 -9.67
C PHE A 331 7.47 -17.65 -10.03
N LEU A 332 7.52 -16.60 -9.19
CA LEU A 332 6.66 -15.41 -9.35
C LEU A 332 6.86 -14.67 -10.68
N SER A 333 8.03 -14.77 -11.31
CA SER A 333 8.32 -14.11 -12.60
C SER A 333 7.41 -14.60 -13.74
N VAL A 334 6.97 -15.86 -13.71
CA VAL A 334 6.13 -16.45 -14.75
C VAL A 334 4.69 -15.90 -14.72
N PRO A 335 3.94 -15.96 -13.60
CA PRO A 335 2.64 -15.32 -13.52
C PRO A 335 2.73 -13.79 -13.62
N ALA A 336 3.82 -13.16 -13.17
CA ALA A 336 4.04 -11.73 -13.37
C ALA A 336 4.13 -11.36 -14.86
N ALA A 337 4.84 -12.15 -15.66
CA ALA A 337 4.90 -11.95 -17.12
C ALA A 337 3.52 -12.08 -17.77
N ALA A 338 2.67 -13.00 -17.29
CA ALA A 338 1.29 -13.13 -17.75
C ALA A 338 0.45 -11.88 -17.40
N VAL A 339 0.59 -11.35 -16.18
CA VAL A 339 -0.05 -10.07 -15.77
C VAL A 339 0.35 -8.94 -16.71
N ILE A 340 1.66 -8.76 -16.93
CA ILE A 340 2.19 -7.68 -17.78
C ILE A 340 1.63 -7.83 -19.20
N ALA A 341 1.81 -9.00 -19.83
CA ALA A 341 1.35 -9.24 -21.19
C ALA A 341 -0.15 -8.98 -21.39
N GLN A 342 -0.98 -9.34 -20.42
CA GLN A 342 -2.43 -9.14 -20.48
C GLN A 342 -2.84 -7.66 -20.36
N ASN A 343 -2.11 -6.87 -19.56
CA ASN A 343 -2.54 -5.53 -19.18
C ASN A 343 -1.78 -4.39 -19.89
N SER A 344 -0.63 -4.68 -20.54
CA SER A 344 0.23 -3.66 -21.16
C SER A 344 -0.39 -2.87 -22.31
N ASN A 345 -1.48 -3.35 -22.92
CA ASN A 345 -2.19 -2.60 -23.97
C ASN A 345 -2.89 -1.35 -23.40
N PHE A 346 -3.45 -1.47 -22.20
CA PHE A 346 -4.16 -0.38 -21.52
C PHE A 346 -3.25 0.35 -20.52
N TYR A 347 -2.40 -0.40 -19.82
CA TYR A 347 -1.44 0.12 -18.82
C TYR A 347 -0.01 -0.05 -19.33
N THR A 348 0.43 0.88 -20.19
CA THR A 348 1.75 0.83 -20.82
C THR A 348 2.89 0.86 -19.79
N GLU A 349 2.66 1.46 -18.62
CA GLU A 349 3.63 1.53 -17.52
C GLU A 349 4.07 0.15 -17.02
N LEU A 350 3.23 -0.88 -17.15
CA LEU A 350 3.61 -2.25 -16.79
C LEU A 350 4.68 -2.80 -17.73
N LYS A 351 4.62 -2.42 -19.01
CA LYS A 351 5.63 -2.79 -20.00
C LYS A 351 6.91 -1.98 -19.80
N ASP A 352 6.76 -0.68 -19.60
CA ASP A 352 7.89 0.24 -19.40
C ASP A 352 8.71 -0.16 -18.15
N ASN A 353 8.03 -0.63 -17.10
CA ASN A 353 8.63 -1.05 -15.83
C ASN A 353 8.83 -2.57 -15.72
N GLU A 354 8.68 -3.36 -16.79
CA GLU A 354 8.76 -4.83 -16.75
C GLU A 354 10.04 -5.34 -16.08
N THR A 355 11.19 -4.78 -16.46
CA THR A 355 12.49 -5.16 -15.87
C THR A 355 12.52 -4.92 -14.36
N LEU A 356 12.00 -3.79 -13.90
CA LEU A 356 11.92 -3.46 -12.47
C LEU A 356 11.00 -4.43 -11.75
N ILE A 357 9.79 -4.64 -12.27
CA ILE A 357 8.79 -5.55 -11.69
C ILE A 357 9.38 -6.95 -11.48
N LEU A 358 9.97 -7.52 -12.53
CA LEU A 358 10.51 -8.88 -12.48
C LEU A 358 11.73 -8.98 -11.54
N THR A 359 12.58 -7.95 -11.51
CA THR A 359 13.78 -7.93 -10.66
C THR A 359 13.42 -7.83 -9.19
N GLU A 360 12.51 -6.94 -8.81
CA GLU A 360 12.11 -6.73 -7.42
C GLU A 360 11.29 -7.90 -6.86
N LEU A 361 10.40 -8.48 -7.67
CA LEU A 361 9.69 -9.71 -7.31
C LEU A 361 10.67 -10.85 -7.03
N LYS A 362 11.64 -11.05 -7.93
CA LYS A 362 12.67 -12.07 -7.75
C LYS A 362 13.50 -11.83 -6.48
N ALA A 363 13.94 -10.59 -6.25
CA ALA A 363 14.76 -10.24 -5.09
C ALA A 363 14.03 -10.48 -3.76
N GLU A 364 12.74 -10.11 -3.66
CA GLU A 364 11.95 -10.37 -2.45
C GLU A 364 11.61 -11.86 -2.29
N GLU A 365 11.34 -12.58 -3.39
CA GLU A 365 11.13 -14.04 -3.37
C GLU A 365 12.38 -14.80 -2.90
N ASP A 366 13.55 -14.51 -3.47
CA ASP A 366 14.84 -15.10 -3.08
C ASP A 366 15.09 -14.93 -1.58
N LYS A 367 14.91 -13.70 -1.09
CA LYS A 367 15.08 -13.35 0.32
C LYS A 367 14.07 -14.06 1.22
N PHE A 368 12.83 -14.19 0.76
CA PHE A 368 11.76 -14.75 1.58
C PHE A 368 11.78 -16.27 1.63
N LEU A 369 12.16 -16.98 0.56
CA LEU A 369 12.21 -18.45 0.54
C LEU A 369 13.10 -19.02 1.66
N GLU A 370 14.24 -18.38 1.93
CA GLU A 370 15.10 -18.78 3.06
C GLU A 370 14.43 -18.57 4.42
N THR A 371 13.73 -17.44 4.56
CA THR A 371 13.02 -17.03 5.77
C THR A 371 11.84 -17.98 6.04
N LEU A 372 11.05 -18.27 5.00
CA LEU A 372 9.91 -19.17 5.03
C LEU A 372 10.32 -20.57 5.49
N LYS A 373 11.37 -21.14 4.86
CA LYS A 373 11.88 -22.47 5.23
C LYS A 373 12.28 -22.56 6.70
N LYS A 374 12.96 -21.54 7.24
CA LYS A 374 13.38 -21.50 8.65
C LYS A 374 12.18 -21.31 9.58
N GLY A 375 11.24 -20.43 9.22
CA GLY A 375 10.05 -20.12 9.99
C GLY A 375 9.07 -21.30 10.09
N GLU A 376 8.75 -21.94 8.96
CA GLU A 376 7.88 -23.13 8.92
C GLU A 376 8.46 -24.29 9.71
N ALA A 377 9.76 -24.58 9.53
CA ALA A 377 10.42 -25.64 10.28
C ALA A 377 10.40 -25.39 11.79
N GLU A 378 10.46 -24.14 12.23
CA GLU A 378 10.34 -23.80 13.66
C GLU A 378 8.89 -23.87 14.15
N PHE A 379 7.93 -23.40 13.35
CA PHE A 379 6.50 -23.53 13.65
C PHE A 379 6.08 -25.00 13.80
N GLU A 380 6.49 -25.88 12.89
CA GLU A 380 6.20 -27.31 12.92
C GLU A 380 6.73 -27.99 14.19
N LYS A 381 7.91 -27.59 14.69
CA LYS A 381 8.44 -28.09 15.96
C LYS A 381 7.58 -27.67 17.16
N MET A 382 7.01 -26.47 17.10
CA MET A 382 6.15 -25.93 18.18
C MET A 382 4.75 -26.54 18.15
N LEU A 383 4.25 -26.89 16.96
CA LEU A 383 2.86 -27.29 16.73
C LEU A 383 2.35 -28.44 17.63
N PRO A 384 3.09 -29.56 17.85
CA PRO A 384 2.62 -30.64 18.72
C PRO A 384 2.36 -30.21 20.16
N ASN A 385 3.11 -29.22 20.68
CA ASN A 385 2.90 -28.70 22.03
C ASN A 385 1.77 -27.68 22.07
N LEU A 386 1.61 -26.88 21.02
CA LEU A 386 0.50 -25.94 20.88
C LEU A 386 -0.85 -26.64 20.77
N LEU A 387 -0.93 -27.76 20.04
CA LEU A 387 -2.15 -28.55 19.91
C LEU A 387 -2.58 -29.24 21.20
N LYS A 388 -1.66 -29.49 22.14
CA LYS A 388 -1.97 -30.00 23.49
C LYS A 388 -2.56 -28.93 24.40
N ASN A 389 -2.37 -27.65 24.09
CA ASN A 389 -2.93 -26.56 24.89
C ASN A 389 -4.44 -26.49 24.65
N PRO A 390 -5.28 -26.67 25.69
CA PRO A 390 -6.74 -26.64 25.53
C PRO A 390 -7.26 -25.29 25.03
N LYS A 391 -6.51 -24.20 25.23
CA LYS A 391 -6.88 -22.87 24.75
C LYS A 391 -6.70 -22.69 23.24
N LYS A 392 -5.91 -23.54 22.57
CA LYS A 392 -5.59 -23.43 21.13
C LYS A 392 -5.06 -22.04 20.71
N ILE A 393 -4.37 -21.36 21.62
CA ILE A 393 -3.80 -20.03 21.40
C ILE A 393 -2.27 -20.14 21.41
N ILE A 394 -1.63 -19.57 20.39
CA ILE A 394 -0.19 -19.34 20.33
C ILE A 394 0.12 -18.08 21.15
N PRO A 395 0.95 -18.16 22.20
CA PRO A 395 1.36 -16.99 22.98
C PRO A 395 2.05 -15.94 22.11
N GLY A 396 1.76 -14.67 22.35
CA GLY A 396 2.29 -13.57 21.55
C GLY A 396 3.81 -13.47 21.61
N ARG A 397 4.42 -13.85 22.74
CA ARG A 397 5.90 -13.95 22.86
C ARG A 397 6.51 -15.01 21.95
N MET A 398 5.81 -16.12 21.71
CA MET A 398 6.29 -17.16 20.80
C MET A 398 6.18 -16.69 19.35
N ALA A 399 5.07 -16.06 18.99
CA ALA A 399 4.91 -15.44 17.68
C ALA A 399 5.92 -14.30 17.46
N PHE A 400 6.21 -13.52 18.51
CA PHE A 400 7.25 -12.48 18.48
C PHE A 400 8.64 -13.08 18.30
N LYS A 401 8.94 -14.24 18.88
CA LYS A 401 10.20 -14.95 18.63
C LYS A 401 10.32 -15.38 17.16
N LEU A 402 9.24 -15.89 16.55
CA LEU A 402 9.23 -16.22 15.12
C LEU A 402 9.54 -14.97 14.27
N TYR A 403 8.94 -13.85 14.61
CA TYR A 403 9.18 -12.55 13.96
C TYR A 403 10.62 -12.03 14.16
N ASP A 404 11.06 -11.86 15.40
CA ASP A 404 12.33 -11.21 15.75
C ASP A 404 13.54 -12.08 15.43
N THR A 405 13.48 -13.37 15.78
CA THR A 405 14.64 -14.28 15.65
C THR A 405 14.74 -14.88 14.26
N TYR A 406 13.61 -15.25 13.65
CA TYR A 406 13.59 -15.98 12.37
C TYR A 406 13.14 -15.11 11.19
N GLY A 407 12.77 -13.85 11.43
CA GLY A 407 12.27 -12.94 10.39
C GLY A 407 10.89 -13.34 9.86
N PHE A 408 10.19 -14.25 10.54
CA PHE A 408 8.96 -14.86 10.07
C PHE A 408 7.77 -13.96 10.41
N PRO A 409 7.08 -13.36 9.40
CA PRO A 409 6.03 -12.39 9.64
C PRO A 409 4.91 -12.92 10.54
N ILE A 410 4.35 -12.05 11.38
CA ILE A 410 3.25 -12.40 12.27
C ILE A 410 2.01 -12.82 11.48
N GLU A 411 1.77 -12.21 10.32
CA GLU A 411 0.65 -12.54 9.43
C GLU A 411 0.71 -14.00 8.95
N LEU A 412 1.92 -14.49 8.61
CA LEU A 412 2.09 -15.89 8.20
C LEU A 412 1.98 -16.85 9.38
N THR A 413 2.36 -16.39 10.58
CA THR A 413 2.15 -17.15 11.81
C THR A 413 0.66 -17.30 12.11
N GLU A 414 -0.12 -16.25 11.90
CA GLU A 414 -1.59 -16.25 12.04
C GLU A 414 -2.25 -17.17 11.01
N GLU A 415 -1.81 -17.14 9.75
CA GLU A 415 -2.29 -18.06 8.72
C GLU A 415 -2.01 -19.53 9.07
N LEU A 416 -0.77 -19.86 9.44
CA LEU A 416 -0.40 -21.22 9.85
C LEU A 416 -1.15 -21.69 11.11
N ALA A 417 -1.38 -20.76 12.04
CA ALA A 417 -2.19 -21.03 13.22
C ALA A 417 -3.63 -21.39 12.81
N SER A 418 -4.27 -20.56 11.99
CA SER A 418 -5.64 -20.76 11.52
C SER A 418 -5.81 -22.10 10.80
N GLU A 419 -4.89 -22.45 9.91
CA GLU A 419 -4.88 -23.75 9.20
C GLU A 419 -4.78 -24.96 10.15
N SER A 420 -4.13 -24.77 11.30
CA SER A 420 -4.00 -25.77 12.36
C SER A 420 -5.14 -25.71 13.39
N GLY A 421 -6.14 -24.84 13.19
CA GLY A 421 -7.23 -24.61 14.14
C GLY A 421 -6.79 -23.90 15.44
N LEU A 422 -5.72 -23.11 15.37
CA LEU A 422 -5.17 -22.28 16.43
C LEU A 422 -5.40 -20.79 16.13
N THR A 423 -5.29 -19.93 17.15
CA THR A 423 -5.22 -18.47 16.99
C THR A 423 -3.94 -17.93 17.61
N VAL A 424 -3.51 -16.73 17.21
CA VAL A 424 -2.36 -16.06 17.82
C VAL A 424 -2.86 -14.97 18.78
N ASN A 425 -2.23 -14.86 19.95
CA ASN A 425 -2.49 -13.72 20.83
C ASN A 425 -1.78 -12.47 20.28
N ARG A 426 -2.50 -11.70 19.45
CA ARG A 426 -1.98 -10.50 18.79
C ARG A 426 -1.64 -9.39 19.77
N GLU A 427 -2.46 -9.20 20.81
CA GLU A 427 -2.21 -8.18 21.84
C GLU A 427 -0.86 -8.41 22.55
N GLU A 428 -0.58 -9.66 22.95
CA GLU A 428 0.69 -10.00 23.59
C GLU A 428 1.89 -9.88 22.62
N PHE A 429 1.67 -10.15 21.33
CA PHE A 429 2.69 -9.92 20.30
C PHE A 429 3.00 -8.42 20.19
N ASP A 430 1.97 -7.58 20.09
CA ASP A 430 2.11 -6.13 19.95
C ASP A 430 2.78 -5.52 21.18
N GLU A 431 2.48 -6.01 22.39
CA GLU A 431 3.20 -5.64 23.60
C GLU A 431 4.69 -5.99 23.55
N ALA A 432 5.03 -7.21 23.11
CA ALA A 432 6.42 -7.66 22.97
C ALA A 432 7.16 -6.84 21.91
N PHE A 433 6.51 -6.58 20.78
CA PHE A 433 7.01 -5.74 19.70
C PHE A 433 7.23 -4.30 20.15
N LYS A 434 6.27 -3.70 20.89
CA LYS A 434 6.40 -2.36 21.44
C LYS A 434 7.55 -2.26 22.44
N LYS A 435 7.70 -3.23 23.34
CA LYS A 435 8.85 -3.29 24.27
C LYS A 435 10.17 -3.36 23.51
N HIS A 436 10.24 -4.14 22.44
CA HIS A 436 11.43 -4.21 21.59
C HIS A 436 11.73 -2.87 20.87
N GLN A 437 10.70 -2.18 20.39
CA GLN A 437 10.83 -0.84 19.83
C GLN A 437 11.28 0.19 20.86
N GLU A 438 10.70 0.17 22.07
CA GLU A 438 11.05 1.07 23.18
C GLU A 438 12.50 0.85 23.63
N LEU A 439 12.96 -0.39 23.76
CA LEU A 439 14.37 -0.70 24.03
C LEU A 439 15.30 -0.17 22.94
N SER A 440 14.85 -0.18 21.68
CA SER A 440 15.58 0.41 20.54
C SER A 440 15.55 1.95 20.54
N ARG A 441 14.47 2.57 21.07
CA ARG A 441 14.25 4.02 21.16
C ARG A 441 14.81 4.69 22.40
N ALA A 442 14.88 4.01 23.55
CA ALA A 442 15.47 4.52 24.79
C ALA A 442 16.96 4.84 24.63
N GLY A 443 17.63 4.27 23.61
CA GLY A 443 18.97 4.69 23.18
C GLY A 443 19.02 5.95 22.31
N SER A 444 17.88 6.61 22.03
CA SER A 444 17.72 7.74 21.09
C SER A 444 16.92 8.94 21.63
N GLU A 445 16.36 8.90 22.84
CA GLU A 445 15.53 10.00 23.39
C GLU A 445 16.32 11.20 23.94
N GLN A 446 17.65 11.15 23.95
CA GLN A 446 18.50 12.34 24.02
C GLN A 446 19.17 12.50 22.67
N VAL A 447 18.47 13.08 21.68
CA VAL A 447 19.05 13.39 20.36
C VAL A 447 18.58 14.79 19.90
N PHE A 448 19.45 15.79 20.07
CA PHE A 448 19.40 17.13 19.48
C PHE A 448 19.69 17.12 17.97
N LYS A 449 19.49 18.25 17.28
CA LYS A 449 19.75 18.44 15.84
C LYS A 449 21.13 17.88 15.45
N GLY A 450 21.17 17.02 14.42
CA GLY A 450 22.41 16.36 13.95
C GLY A 450 22.73 15.01 14.60
N GLY A 451 21.85 14.45 15.43
CA GLY A 451 22.08 13.12 16.04
C GLY A 451 22.75 13.16 17.41
N LEU A 452 22.93 14.35 18.01
CA LEU A 452 23.74 14.59 19.20
C LEU A 452 22.98 14.39 20.51
N ALA A 453 23.53 13.71 21.50
CA ALA A 453 22.87 13.54 22.80
C ALA A 453 23.05 14.70 23.77
N ASP A 454 24.10 15.50 23.57
CA ASP A 454 24.39 16.72 24.34
C ASP A 454 25.27 17.68 23.51
N HIS A 455 25.73 18.78 24.13
CA HIS A 455 26.66 19.75 23.53
C HIS A 455 28.04 19.72 24.21
N SER A 456 28.45 18.59 24.80
CA SER A 456 29.79 18.45 25.35
C SER A 456 30.85 18.56 24.25
N GLU A 457 32.09 18.90 24.65
CA GLU A 457 33.23 18.94 23.74
C GLU A 457 33.43 17.59 23.04
N GLN A 458 33.25 16.49 23.76
CA GLN A 458 33.38 15.14 23.23
C GLN A 458 32.28 14.80 22.19
N THR A 459 31.02 15.13 22.49
CA THR A 459 29.91 14.94 21.53
C THR A 459 30.11 15.81 20.29
N THR A 460 30.64 17.02 20.45
CA THR A 460 31.00 17.93 19.35
C THR A 460 32.14 17.39 18.50
N ALA A 461 33.17 16.79 19.12
CA ALA A 461 34.26 16.10 18.42
C ALA A 461 33.73 14.91 17.61
N TYR A 462 32.86 14.09 18.20
CA TYR A 462 32.21 12.99 17.50
C TYR A 462 31.30 13.47 16.35
N HIS A 463 30.70 14.64 16.48
CA HIS A 463 29.91 15.22 15.39
C HIS A 463 30.76 15.52 14.17
N THR A 464 31.89 16.20 14.34
CA THR A 464 32.83 16.45 13.24
C THR A 464 33.39 15.15 12.67
N ALA A 465 33.71 14.16 13.52
CA ALA A 465 34.13 12.84 13.07
C ALA A 465 33.06 12.11 12.22
N THR A 466 31.77 12.36 12.48
CA THR A 466 30.67 11.79 11.71
C THR A 466 30.66 12.28 10.26
N HIS A 467 30.95 13.56 10.03
CA HIS A 467 31.07 14.11 8.66
C HIS A 467 32.29 13.55 7.92
N LEU A 468 33.43 13.42 8.60
CA LEU A 468 34.61 12.78 8.02
C LEU A 468 34.31 11.32 7.64
N LEU A 469 33.65 10.58 8.53
CA LEU A 469 33.22 9.20 8.28
C LEU A 469 32.27 9.11 7.09
N HIS A 470 31.26 9.97 7.01
CA HIS A 470 30.27 9.95 5.93
C HIS A 470 30.94 10.18 4.58
N LYS A 471 31.82 11.18 4.48
CA LYS A 471 32.59 11.45 3.27
C LYS A 471 33.51 10.28 2.91
N ALA A 472 34.24 9.72 3.87
CA ALA A 472 35.13 8.58 3.65
C ALA A 472 34.36 7.35 3.15
N LEU A 473 33.18 7.06 3.72
CA LEU A 473 32.32 5.97 3.26
C LEU A 473 31.89 6.16 1.80
N ARG A 474 31.53 7.38 1.39
CA ARG A 474 31.18 7.68 0.00
C ARG A 474 32.37 7.52 -0.94
N VAL A 475 33.57 7.89 -0.51
CA VAL A 475 34.80 7.72 -1.31
C VAL A 475 35.14 6.25 -1.52
N VAL A 476 34.99 5.41 -0.48
CA VAL A 476 35.37 4.00 -0.52
C VAL A 476 34.29 3.13 -1.15
N LEU A 477 33.02 3.34 -0.79
CA LEU A 477 31.92 2.46 -1.19
C LEU A 477 31.14 3.00 -2.39
N GLY A 478 31.10 4.32 -2.60
CA GLY A 478 30.40 4.97 -3.71
C GLY A 478 29.27 5.92 -3.28
N ASP A 479 28.72 6.64 -4.26
CA ASP A 479 27.77 7.73 -4.06
C ASP A 479 26.37 7.31 -3.57
N HIS A 480 26.06 6.00 -3.63
CA HIS A 480 24.81 5.44 -3.09
C HIS A 480 24.77 5.44 -1.57
N VAL A 481 25.91 5.65 -0.90
CA VAL A 481 25.97 5.80 0.55
C VAL A 481 25.30 7.10 0.96
N GLN A 482 24.16 6.97 1.63
CA GLN A 482 23.40 8.04 2.23
C GLN A 482 23.19 7.74 3.70
N GLN A 483 23.34 8.73 4.57
CA GLN A 483 22.98 8.60 5.98
C GLN A 483 21.49 8.21 6.13
N LYS A 484 21.24 7.17 6.91
CA LYS A 484 19.90 6.68 7.29
C LYS A 484 19.61 6.84 8.79
N GLY A 485 20.62 7.22 9.57
CA GLY A 485 20.46 7.56 10.98
C GLY A 485 21.79 7.89 11.65
N SER A 486 21.77 8.71 12.68
CA SER A 486 22.94 9.03 13.50
C SER A 486 22.55 9.09 14.97
N ASN A 487 23.42 8.64 15.87
CA ASN A 487 23.28 8.81 17.32
C ASN A 487 24.68 8.95 17.92
N ILE A 488 24.94 10.12 18.47
CA ILE A 488 26.24 10.56 18.94
C ILE A 488 26.09 10.93 20.40
N THR A 489 26.88 10.31 21.27
CA THR A 489 26.94 10.63 22.70
C THR A 489 28.38 10.92 23.09
N ALA A 490 28.62 11.38 24.31
CA ALA A 490 29.98 11.56 24.84
C ALA A 490 30.81 10.25 24.83
N GLU A 491 30.17 9.09 24.73
CA GLU A 491 30.83 7.78 24.82
C GLU A 491 30.98 7.09 23.46
N ARG A 492 30.15 7.43 22.46
CA ARG A 492 30.09 6.70 21.20
C ARG A 492 29.55 7.51 20.03
N LEU A 493 30.02 7.17 18.84
CA LEU A 493 29.45 7.54 17.55
C LEU A 493 28.77 6.33 16.92
N ARG A 494 27.48 6.44 16.60
CA ARG A 494 26.72 5.46 15.80
C ARG A 494 26.26 6.11 14.51
N PHE A 495 26.66 5.53 13.38
CA PHE A 495 26.31 6.02 12.05
C PHE A 495 25.67 4.92 11.21
N ASP A 496 24.46 5.15 10.73
CA ASP A 496 23.70 4.25 9.88
C ASP A 496 23.65 4.79 8.46
N PHE A 497 23.94 3.96 7.46
CA PHE A 497 24.06 4.38 6.07
C PHE A 497 23.50 3.33 5.09
N SER A 498 23.05 3.77 3.92
CA SER A 498 22.59 2.86 2.85
C SER A 498 23.77 2.14 2.22
N HIS A 499 23.78 0.81 2.38
CA HIS A 499 24.72 -0.07 1.72
C HIS A 499 24.15 -1.50 1.81
N PRO A 500 24.05 -2.24 0.70
CA PRO A 500 23.36 -3.55 0.69
C PRO A 500 24.15 -4.66 1.36
N GLU A 501 25.48 -4.60 1.33
CA GLU A 501 26.38 -5.69 1.73
C GLU A 501 27.15 -5.35 3.02
N PRO A 502 27.70 -6.34 3.74
CA PRO A 502 28.69 -6.09 4.79
C PRO A 502 29.96 -5.48 4.22
N MET A 503 30.51 -4.46 4.90
CA MET A 503 31.83 -3.95 4.52
C MET A 503 32.89 -5.03 4.75
N THR A 504 33.79 -5.18 3.81
CA THR A 504 35.01 -5.98 3.93
C THR A 504 35.96 -5.35 4.95
N GLU A 505 36.87 -6.16 5.50
CA GLU A 505 37.91 -5.64 6.41
C GLU A 505 38.84 -4.62 5.71
N ALA A 506 39.03 -4.74 4.41
CA ALA A 506 39.82 -3.79 3.63
C ALA A 506 39.13 -2.43 3.53
N GLU A 507 37.82 -2.42 3.23
CA GLU A 507 37.04 -1.18 3.16
C GLU A 507 36.95 -0.47 4.52
N LYS A 508 36.78 -1.23 5.62
CA LYS A 508 36.77 -0.65 6.97
C LYS A 508 38.09 0.04 7.28
N LYS A 509 39.23 -0.62 6.99
CA LYS A 509 40.56 -0.05 7.19
C LYS A 509 40.80 1.17 6.32
N GLU A 510 40.31 1.16 5.08
CA GLU A 510 40.47 2.29 4.18
C GLU A 510 39.64 3.50 4.62
N VAL A 511 38.40 3.29 5.05
CA VAL A 511 37.57 4.35 5.64
C VAL A 511 38.24 4.93 6.89
N GLU A 512 38.72 4.08 7.80
CA GLU A 512 39.44 4.51 8.99
C GLU A 512 40.72 5.29 8.66
N ARG A 513 41.48 4.85 7.64
CA ARG A 513 42.68 5.55 7.15
C ARG A 513 42.34 6.96 6.65
N LEU A 514 41.32 7.09 5.80
CA LEU A 514 40.91 8.38 5.23
C LEU A 514 40.45 9.37 6.30
N VAL A 515 39.66 8.90 7.28
CA VAL A 515 39.23 9.76 8.40
C VAL A 515 40.43 10.24 9.20
N ASN A 516 41.37 9.34 9.54
CA ASN A 516 42.55 9.69 10.31
C ASN A 516 43.54 10.58 9.55
N GLU A 517 43.62 10.47 8.23
CA GLU A 517 44.38 11.41 7.39
C GLU A 517 43.79 12.81 7.41
N ALA A 518 42.46 12.93 7.33
CA ALA A 518 41.77 14.22 7.46
C ALA A 518 41.93 14.82 8.86
N ILE A 519 41.97 13.99 9.90
CA ILE A 519 42.28 14.43 11.28
C ILE A 519 43.72 14.93 11.37
N LYS A 520 44.69 14.14 10.89
CA LYS A 520 46.12 14.50 10.93
C LYS A 520 46.46 15.76 10.13
N ALA A 521 45.68 16.06 9.10
CA ALA A 521 45.83 17.28 8.29
C ALA A 521 45.43 18.58 9.03
N ASP A 522 44.84 18.49 10.23
CA ASP A 522 44.39 19.64 11.04
C ASP A 522 43.55 20.66 10.23
N LEU A 523 42.58 20.14 9.47
CA LEU A 523 41.75 20.92 8.56
C LEU A 523 40.88 21.92 9.34
N PRO A 524 40.76 23.18 8.88
CA PRO A 524 39.85 24.13 9.48
C PRO A 524 38.39 23.75 9.22
N VAL A 525 37.53 23.95 10.22
CA VAL A 525 36.08 23.78 10.11
C VAL A 525 35.43 25.15 10.10
N THR A 526 34.80 25.51 8.97
CA THR A 526 34.13 26.80 8.79
C THR A 526 32.63 26.62 8.59
N MET A 527 31.86 27.66 8.92
CA MET A 527 30.40 27.67 8.79
C MET A 527 29.97 28.92 8.02
N GLU A 528 29.15 28.71 6.99
CA GLU A 528 28.53 29.77 6.21
C GLU A 528 27.00 29.60 6.26
N VAL A 529 26.28 30.71 6.36
CA VAL A 529 24.81 30.73 6.28
C VAL A 529 24.42 31.20 4.88
N MET A 530 23.68 30.38 4.13
CA MET A 530 23.31 30.68 2.75
C MET A 530 21.96 30.07 2.37
N PRO A 531 21.31 30.56 1.29
CA PRO A 531 20.11 29.93 0.76
C PRO A 531 20.35 28.46 0.38
N LEU A 532 19.34 27.60 0.57
CA LEU A 532 19.44 26.16 0.27
C LEU A 532 19.85 25.89 -1.19
N ASP A 533 19.38 26.69 -2.14
CA ASP A 533 19.72 26.53 -3.55
C ASP A 533 21.16 26.95 -3.87
N GLU A 534 21.76 27.85 -3.10
CA GLU A 534 23.19 28.16 -3.20
C GLU A 534 24.04 27.04 -2.60
N ALA A 535 23.62 26.49 -1.46
CA ALA A 535 24.25 25.33 -0.85
C ALA A 535 24.31 24.13 -1.82
N LYS A 536 23.21 23.85 -2.54
CA LYS A 536 23.18 22.81 -3.59
C LYS A 536 24.16 23.10 -4.73
N LYS A 537 24.29 24.36 -5.17
CA LYS A 537 25.19 24.75 -6.27
C LYS A 537 26.67 24.55 -5.94
N ILE A 538 27.06 24.72 -4.68
CA ILE A 538 28.43 24.47 -4.23
C ILE A 538 28.70 23.00 -3.88
N GLY A 539 27.74 22.11 -4.17
CA GLY A 539 27.88 20.67 -3.92
C GLY A 539 27.77 20.28 -2.45
N ALA A 540 27.16 21.13 -1.60
CA ALA A 540 26.96 20.78 -0.20
C ALA A 540 26.03 19.56 -0.10
N MET A 541 26.49 18.52 0.58
CA MET A 541 25.66 17.33 0.80
C MET A 541 24.54 17.68 1.78
N ALA A 542 23.32 17.35 1.39
CA ALA A 542 22.13 17.47 2.24
C ALA A 542 21.53 16.08 2.44
N LEU A 543 20.90 15.87 3.60
CA LEU A 543 20.16 14.66 3.93
C LEU A 543 18.84 14.67 3.17
N PHE A 544 18.78 13.91 2.07
CA PHE A 544 17.55 13.75 1.30
C PHE A 544 16.44 13.13 2.16
N GLY A 545 15.39 13.90 2.42
CA GLY A 545 14.24 13.51 3.25
C GLY A 545 13.94 14.43 4.44
N GLU A 546 14.88 15.30 4.82
CA GLU A 546 14.61 16.33 5.84
C GLU A 546 14.03 17.62 5.23
N LYS A 547 13.07 18.24 5.92
CA LYS A 547 12.58 19.58 5.58
C LYS A 547 13.61 20.61 6.03
N TYR A 548 14.32 21.20 5.08
CA TYR A 548 15.22 22.33 5.32
C TYR A 548 14.45 23.66 5.28
N GLU A 549 14.90 24.63 6.08
CA GLU A 549 14.48 26.03 5.95
C GLU A 549 15.09 26.64 4.67
N ASP A 550 14.53 27.77 4.19
CA ASP A 550 15.00 28.45 2.97
C ASP A 550 16.47 28.90 3.06
N VAL A 551 16.94 29.15 4.29
CA VAL A 551 18.32 29.50 4.63
C VAL A 551 18.89 28.43 5.54
N VAL A 552 20.07 27.91 5.19
CA VAL A 552 20.71 26.78 5.89
C VAL A 552 22.13 27.12 6.32
N LYS A 553 22.61 26.40 7.34
CA LYS A 553 24.03 26.42 7.76
C LYS A 553 24.78 25.34 6.99
N VAL A 554 25.84 25.74 6.30
CA VAL A 554 26.76 24.85 5.57
C VAL A 554 28.09 24.82 6.31
N TYR A 555 28.51 23.63 6.73
CA TYR A 555 29.82 23.41 7.33
C TYR A 555 30.79 22.86 6.29
N LYS A 556 31.99 23.44 6.23
CA LYS A 556 33.11 22.98 5.39
C LYS A 556 34.24 22.50 6.29
N ILE A 557 34.75 21.30 6.05
CA ILE A 557 35.91 20.72 6.75
C ILE A 557 37.06 20.66 5.75
N GLY A 558 37.83 21.76 5.67
CA GLY A 558 38.76 22.00 4.57
C GLY A 558 38.12 21.73 3.20
N ASP A 559 38.88 21.10 2.30
CA ASP A 559 38.38 20.62 1.01
C ASP A 559 37.83 19.17 1.08
N PHE A 560 37.75 18.58 2.29
CA PHE A 560 37.39 17.18 2.46
C PHE A 560 35.88 16.96 2.43
N SER A 561 35.12 17.68 3.26
CA SER A 561 33.66 17.58 3.31
C SER A 561 32.97 18.95 3.33
N THR A 562 31.81 19.03 2.70
CA THR A 562 30.93 20.22 2.69
C THR A 562 29.49 19.73 2.84
N GLU A 563 28.85 20.06 3.95
CA GLU A 563 27.55 19.48 4.32
C GLU A 563 26.62 20.51 4.96
N VAL A 564 25.32 20.37 4.73
CA VAL A 564 24.28 21.15 5.41
C VAL A 564 24.07 20.54 6.80
N CYS A 565 24.40 21.27 7.86
CA CYS A 565 24.31 20.77 9.23
C CYS A 565 23.95 21.87 10.24
N GLY A 566 23.14 21.52 11.24
CA GLY A 566 22.66 22.44 12.28
C GLY A 566 23.33 22.30 13.65
N GLY A 567 24.18 21.30 13.86
CA GLY A 567 24.82 21.02 15.15
C GLY A 567 26.21 21.68 15.31
N PRO A 568 26.74 21.75 16.55
CA PRO A 568 28.07 22.29 16.83
C PRO A 568 29.19 21.42 16.22
N HIS A 569 30.32 22.05 15.89
CA HIS A 569 31.52 21.37 15.38
C HIS A 569 32.77 21.89 16.07
N VAL A 570 33.82 21.07 16.13
CA VAL A 570 35.15 21.54 16.53
C VAL A 570 35.71 22.52 15.50
N GLU A 571 36.59 23.44 15.91
CA GLU A 571 37.18 24.44 15.02
C GLU A 571 38.19 23.84 14.02
N LYS A 572 38.83 22.73 14.38
CA LYS A 572 39.79 22.02 13.54
C LYS A 572 39.76 20.53 13.75
N THR A 573 40.10 19.76 12.73
CA THR A 573 40.07 18.28 12.83
C THR A 573 41.20 17.70 13.68
N GLY A 574 42.31 18.40 13.89
CA GLY A 574 43.47 17.88 14.63
C GLY A 574 43.21 17.62 16.10
N VAL A 575 42.15 18.21 16.67
CA VAL A 575 41.76 18.00 18.07
C VAL A 575 41.01 16.67 18.29
N LEU A 576 40.65 15.97 17.21
CA LEU A 576 39.82 14.74 17.28
C LEU A 576 40.59 13.50 17.75
N GLY A 577 41.93 13.53 17.80
CA GLY A 577 42.74 12.36 18.18
C GLY A 577 42.80 11.31 17.06
N ASN A 578 42.50 10.06 17.38
CA ASN A 578 42.51 8.94 16.44
C ASN A 578 41.12 8.29 16.37
N PHE A 579 40.55 8.21 15.17
CA PHE A 579 39.27 7.58 14.91
C PHE A 579 39.41 6.07 14.74
N VAL A 580 38.58 5.30 15.44
CA VAL A 580 38.59 3.83 15.39
C VAL A 580 37.19 3.26 15.21
N ILE A 581 36.99 2.45 14.18
CA ILE A 581 35.77 1.67 13.95
C ILE A 581 35.78 0.46 14.89
N LYS A 582 34.85 0.42 15.85
CA LYS A 582 34.73 -0.70 16.79
C LYS A 582 33.85 -1.83 16.26
N LYS A 583 32.82 -1.50 15.48
CA LYS A 583 31.91 -2.50 14.93
C LYS A 583 31.21 -2.00 13.68
N GLU A 584 31.02 -2.90 12.72
CA GLU A 584 30.14 -2.74 11.56
C GLU A 584 29.14 -3.91 11.58
N GLN A 585 27.85 -3.64 11.38
CA GLN A 585 26.80 -4.65 11.34
C GLN A 585 25.58 -4.19 10.52
N SER A 586 24.73 -5.14 10.12
CA SER A 586 23.42 -4.80 9.54
C SER A 586 22.54 -4.09 10.58
N SER A 587 21.89 -3.00 10.17
CA SER A 587 20.88 -2.28 10.95
C SER A 587 19.46 -2.68 10.51
N SER A 588 19.24 -2.72 9.19
CA SER A 588 18.03 -3.24 8.56
C SER A 588 18.35 -3.59 7.09
N SER A 589 17.35 -4.03 6.32
CA SER A 589 17.53 -4.35 4.89
C SER A 589 18.11 -3.14 4.12
N GLY A 590 19.27 -3.32 3.49
CA GLY A 590 19.92 -2.24 2.73
C GLY A 590 20.59 -1.15 3.58
N VAL A 591 20.63 -1.29 4.91
CA VAL A 591 21.22 -0.31 5.83
C VAL A 591 22.26 -0.98 6.73
N ARG A 592 23.47 -0.42 6.72
CA ARG A 592 24.59 -0.81 7.59
C ARG A 592 24.77 0.19 8.72
N ARG A 593 25.38 -0.24 9.81
CA ARG A 593 25.65 0.57 11.00
C ARG A 593 27.09 0.43 11.43
N ILE A 594 27.79 1.55 11.52
CA ILE A 594 29.10 1.67 12.16
C ILE A 594 28.94 2.19 13.58
N ARG A 595 29.69 1.61 14.51
CA ARG A 595 30.01 2.19 15.82
C ARG A 595 31.49 2.50 15.87
N ALA A 596 31.82 3.75 16.21
CA ALA A 596 33.19 4.23 16.28
C ALA A 596 33.43 5.06 17.54
N VAL A 597 34.70 5.23 17.89
CA VAL A 597 35.18 6.06 18.99
C VAL A 597 36.37 6.91 18.55
N LEU A 598 36.66 7.97 19.31
CA LEU A 598 37.87 8.77 19.20
C LEU A 598 38.79 8.40 20.39
N GLU A 599 40.03 8.05 20.09
CA GLU A 599 41.06 7.71 21.05
C GLU A 599 42.11 8.82 21.06
N HIS A 600 42.50 9.32 22.25
CA HIS A 600 43.46 10.41 22.41
C HIS A 600 44.80 9.91 22.93
#